data_AF-K4K5X1-F1
#
_entry.id   AF-K4K5X1-F1
#
_cell.length_a   1.000
_cell.length_b   1.000
_cell.length_c   1.000
_cell.angle_alpha   90.00
_cell.angle_beta   90.00
_cell.angle_gamma   90.00
#
_symmetry.space_group_name_H-M   'P 1'
#
loop_
_entity.id
_entity.type
_entity.pdbx_description
1 polymer ?
#
loop_
_entity_poly.entity_id
_entity_poly.type
_entity_poly.pdbx_seq_one_letter_code
_entity_poly.pdbx_strand_id
1 'polypeptide(L)'
;MSEFKGLLMGMLIVAILYVLDRYLPKWFGAIPGIAFLLLMVYIIFTKDQSLLTKLTLLIVGEAILNGIWLEALGDRKKKASKEIEKMKAKDISRKNNTF
;
A
#
# COMPACT_ATOMS: atom_id res chain seq x y z
N MET A 1 -7.58 -31.61 -12.99
CA MET A 1 -8.27 -30.92 -11.86
C MET A 1 -7.38 -29.88 -11.15
N SER A 2 -6.06 -30.08 -11.03
CA SER A 2 -5.15 -29.15 -10.33
C SER A 2 -4.93 -27.82 -11.08
N GLU A 3 -4.80 -27.85 -12.40
CA GLU A 3 -4.52 -26.65 -13.21
C GLU A 3 -5.69 -25.66 -13.22
N PHE A 4 -6.91 -26.15 -13.40
CA PHE A 4 -8.12 -25.31 -13.34
C PHE A 4 -8.34 -24.69 -11.96
N LYS A 5 -8.04 -25.43 -10.88
CA LYS A 5 -8.02 -24.89 -9.51
C LYS A 5 -6.94 -23.83 -9.33
N GLY A 6 -5.73 -24.06 -9.85
CA GLY A 6 -4.64 -23.08 -9.81
C GLY A 6 -4.99 -21.79 -10.53
N LEU A 7 -5.61 -21.90 -11.70
CA LEU A 7 -6.05 -20.75 -12.49
C LEU A 7 -7.17 -19.96 -11.79
N LEU A 8 -8.16 -20.66 -11.22
CA LEU A 8 -9.20 -20.05 -10.37
C LEU A 8 -8.60 -19.35 -9.15
N MET A 9 -7.60 -19.95 -8.51
CA MET A 9 -6.94 -19.35 -7.35
C MET A 9 -6.16 -18.08 -7.75
N GLY A 10 -5.48 -18.10 -8.89
CA GLY A 10 -4.81 -16.93 -9.45
C GLY A 10 -5.79 -15.79 -9.75
N MET A 11 -6.92 -16.10 -10.40
CA MET A 11 -7.98 -15.12 -10.66
C MET A 11 -8.58 -14.55 -9.37
N LEU A 12 -8.77 -15.40 -8.35
CA LEU A 12 -9.26 -14.97 -7.04
C LEU A 12 -8.28 -14.01 -6.36
N ILE A 13 -6.97 -14.32 -6.39
CA ILE A 13 -5.92 -13.45 -5.85
C ILE A 13 -5.92 -12.11 -6.58
N VAL A 14 -6.00 -12.10 -7.91
CA VAL A 14 -6.05 -10.87 -8.72
C VAL A 14 -7.32 -10.05 -8.40
N ALA A 15 -8.48 -10.71 -8.26
CA ALA A 15 -9.72 -10.05 -7.89
C ALA A 15 -9.63 -9.44 -6.48
N ILE A 16 -9.05 -10.16 -5.53
CA ILE A 16 -8.79 -9.66 -4.18
C ILE A 16 -7.84 -8.45 -4.24
N LEU A 17 -6.74 -8.53 -4.98
CA LEU A 17 -5.79 -7.42 -5.18
C LEU A 17 -6.45 -6.19 -5.82
N TYR A 18 -7.34 -6.39 -6.80
CA TYR A 18 -8.07 -5.31 -7.46
C TYR A 18 -9.07 -4.63 -6.52
N VAL A 19 -9.84 -5.42 -5.75
CA VAL A 19 -10.78 -4.91 -4.75
C VAL A 19 -10.02 -4.20 -3.63
N LEU A 20 -8.90 -4.78 -3.20
CA LEU A 20 -7.98 -4.16 -2.26
C LEU A 20 -7.52 -2.80 -2.82
N ASP A 21 -6.89 -2.71 -3.99
CA ASP A 21 -6.39 -1.42 -4.49
C ASP A 21 -7.49 -0.34 -4.58
N ARG A 22 -8.71 -0.75 -4.97
CA ARG A 22 -9.86 0.15 -5.13
C ARG A 22 -10.52 0.60 -3.83
N TYR A 23 -10.64 -0.29 -2.84
CA TYR A 23 -11.39 -0.03 -1.60
C TYR A 23 -10.51 0.12 -0.36
N LEU A 24 -9.19 -0.11 -0.47
CA LEU A 24 -8.29 -0.05 0.66
C LEU A 24 -8.29 1.35 1.29
N PRO A 25 -8.75 1.47 2.55
CA PRO A 25 -8.65 2.71 3.29
C PRO A 25 -7.20 3.16 3.40
N LYS A 26 -6.96 4.47 3.49
CA LYS A 26 -5.61 5.05 3.62
C LYS A 26 -4.77 4.43 4.74
N TRP A 27 -5.43 3.86 5.76
CA TRP A 27 -4.81 3.29 6.96
C TRP A 27 -4.46 1.80 6.80
N PHE A 28 -4.96 1.12 5.77
CA PHE A 28 -4.68 -0.31 5.59
C PHE A 28 -3.21 -0.56 5.22
N GLY A 29 -2.54 0.41 4.60
CA GLY A 29 -1.09 0.34 4.39
C GLY A 29 -0.28 0.28 5.70
N ALA A 30 -0.87 0.61 6.85
CA ALA A 30 -0.24 0.42 8.15
C ALA A 30 -0.30 -1.03 8.65
N ILE A 31 -1.23 -1.85 8.16
CA ILE A 31 -1.45 -3.23 8.64
C ILE A 31 -0.20 -4.10 8.45
N PRO A 32 0.46 -4.11 7.27
CA PRO A 32 1.71 -4.86 7.10
C PRO A 32 2.81 -4.44 8.07
N GLY A 33 2.94 -3.13 8.35
CA GLY A 33 3.90 -2.61 9.34
C GLY A 33 3.60 -3.14 10.75
N ILE A 34 2.35 -2.98 11.21
CA ILE A 34 1.93 -3.45 12.54
C ILE A 34 2.11 -4.98 12.69
N ALA A 35 1.75 -5.75 11.68
CA ALA A 35 1.91 -7.20 11.70
C ALA A 35 3.39 -7.61 11.77
N PHE A 36 4.26 -6.91 11.02
CA PHE A 36 5.70 -7.12 11.06
C PHE A 36 6.27 -6.75 12.43
N LEU A 37 5.86 -5.64 13.02
CA LEU A 37 6.28 -5.23 14.36
C LEU A 37 5.95 -6.29 15.42
N LEU A 38 4.72 -6.82 15.42
CA LEU A 38 4.31 -7.88 16.34
C LEU A 38 5.13 -9.16 16.14
N LEU A 39 5.40 -9.53 14.89
CA LEU A 39 6.25 -10.67 14.56
C LEU A 39 7.69 -10.47 15.06
N MET A 40 8.24 -9.27 14.91
CA MET A 40 9.57 -8.93 15.42
C MET A 40 9.63 -8.96 16.94
N VAL A 41 8.62 -8.43 17.63
CA VAL A 41 8.48 -8.54 19.08
C VAL A 41 8.51 -10.01 19.50
N TYR A 42 7.73 -10.87 18.85
CA TYR A 42 7.74 -12.31 19.11
C TYR A 42 9.14 -12.94 18.90
N ILE A 43 9.81 -12.64 17.78
CA ILE A 43 11.16 -13.16 17.49
C ILE A 43 12.18 -12.69 18.53
N ILE A 44 12.06 -11.46 19.01
CA ILE A 44 12.93 -10.89 20.04
C ILE A 44 12.87 -11.72 21.32
N PHE A 45 11.67 -12.08 21.78
CA PHE A 45 11.48 -12.81 23.02
C PHE A 45 11.64 -14.34 22.91
N THR A 46 11.52 -14.91 21.70
CA THR A 46 11.38 -16.37 21.53
C THR A 46 12.56 -17.04 20.83
N LYS A 47 13.44 -16.29 20.15
CA LYS A 47 14.54 -16.87 19.37
C LYS A 47 15.90 -16.49 19.94
N ASP A 48 16.81 -17.46 20.08
CA ASP A 48 18.22 -17.21 20.39
C ASP A 48 18.99 -16.79 19.14
N GLN A 49 18.85 -15.51 18.79
CA GLN A 49 19.65 -14.84 17.77
C GLN A 49 20.29 -13.59 18.36
N SER A 50 21.40 -13.15 17.75
CA SER A 50 22.08 -11.92 18.15
C SER A 50 21.11 -10.74 18.20
N LEU A 51 21.13 -10.03 19.33
CA LEU A 51 20.25 -8.88 19.57
C LEU A 51 20.49 -7.78 18.52
N LEU A 52 21.73 -7.60 18.07
CA LEU A 52 22.07 -6.70 16.97
C LEU A 52 21.38 -7.10 15.67
N THR A 53 21.39 -8.39 15.31
CA THR A 53 20.72 -8.89 14.10
C THR A 53 19.22 -8.61 14.15
N LYS A 54 18.58 -8.86 15.29
CA LYS A 54 17.14 -8.61 15.47
C LYS A 54 16.79 -7.12 15.37
N LEU A 55 17.57 -6.25 16.00
CA LEU A 55 17.35 -4.80 15.93
C LEU A 55 17.57 -4.25 14.52
N THR A 56 18.61 -4.70 13.83
CA THR A 56 18.83 -4.33 12.42
C THR A 56 17.65 -4.75 11.55
N LEU A 57 17.16 -5.99 11.72
CA LEU A 57 16.03 -6.49 10.95
C LEU A 57 14.75 -5.70 11.23
N LEU A 58 14.51 -5.32 12.50
CA LEU A 58 13.39 -4.48 12.90
C LEU A 58 13.46 -3.11 12.22
N ILE A 59 14.59 -2.41 12.36
CA ILE A 59 14.77 -1.06 11.82
C ILE A 59 14.65 -1.04 10.31
N VAL A 60 15.35 -1.96 9.62
CA VAL A 60 15.35 -2.04 8.16
C VAL A 60 13.97 -2.45 7.65
N GLY A 61 13.34 -3.45 8.26
CA GLY A 61 12.02 -3.94 7.85
C GLY A 61 10.94 -2.89 8.02
N GLU A 62 10.89 -2.21 9.17
CA GLU A 62 9.95 -1.11 9.41
C GLU A 62 10.19 0.08 8.48
N ALA A 63 11.44 0.44 8.20
CA ALA A 63 11.76 1.53 7.29
C ALA A 63 11.26 1.25 5.87
N ILE A 64 11.43 0.02 5.38
CA ILE A 64 10.94 -0.40 4.05
C ILE A 64 9.41 -0.37 4.02
N LEU A 65 8.74 -0.99 5.00
CA LEU A 65 7.28 -1.08 5.04
C LEU A 65 6.63 0.31 5.13
N ASN A 66 7.15 1.18 5.99
CA ASN A 66 6.66 2.55 6.12
C ASN A 66 6.98 3.38 4.87
N GLY A 67 8.14 3.17 4.24
CA GLY A 67 8.51 3.82 2.98
C GLY A 67 7.51 3.52 1.85
N ILE A 68 7.19 2.24 1.65
CA ILE A 68 6.21 1.79 0.64
C ILE A 68 4.84 2.43 0.89
N TRP A 69 4.40 2.49 2.15
CA TRP A 69 3.11 3.07 2.50
C TRP A 69 3.06 4.59 2.24
N LEU A 70 4.12 5.31 2.61
CA LEU A 70 4.23 6.75 2.39
C LEU A 70 4.26 7.09 0.88
N GLU A 71 4.99 6.32 0.09
CA GLU A 71 5.05 6.49 -1.37
C GLU A 71 3.67 6.25 -2.01
N ALA A 72 2.99 5.17 -1.63
CA ALA A 72 1.64 4.87 -2.10
C ALA A 72 0.63 5.97 -1.73
N LEU A 73 0.74 6.56 -0.53
CA LEU A 73 -0.07 7.71 -0.11
C LEU A 73 0.22 8.96 -0.94
N GLY A 74 1.50 9.22 -1.24
CA GLY A 74 1.95 10.33 -2.08
C GLY A 74 1.38 10.24 -3.50
N ASP A 75 1.45 9.06 -4.10
CA ASP A 75 0.93 8.82 -5.45
C ASP A 75 -0.59 8.98 -5.55
N ARG A 76 -1.33 8.49 -4.55
CA ARG A 76 -2.79 8.69 -4.46
C ARG A 76 -3.13 10.18 -4.35
N LYS A 77 -2.40 10.96 -3.55
CA LYS A 77 -2.58 12.41 -3.47
C LYS A 77 -2.27 13.10 -4.80
N LYS A 78 -1.18 12.72 -5.46
CA LYS A 78 -0.76 13.30 -6.74
C LYS A 78 -1.77 13.05 -7.85
N LYS A 79 -2.36 11.85 -7.91
CA LYS A 79 -3.45 11.52 -8.85
C LYS A 79 -4.69 12.39 -8.61
N ALA A 80 -5.12 12.51 -7.35
CA ALA A 80 -6.26 13.35 -6.99
C ALA A 80 -6.02 14.83 -7.35
N SER A 81 -4.85 15.39 -7.05
CA SER A 81 -4.52 16.78 -7.41
C SER A 81 -4.55 17.02 -8.92
N LYS A 82 -4.00 16.08 -9.71
CA LYS A 82 -4.05 16.17 -11.18
C LYS A 82 -5.47 16.15 -11.74
N GLU A 83 -6.36 15.33 -11.16
CA GLU A 83 -7.77 15.32 -11.58
C GLU A 83 -8.47 16.64 -11.24
N ILE A 84 -8.22 17.19 -10.04
CA ILE A 84 -8.77 18.50 -9.62
C ILE A 84 -8.27 19.63 -10.54
N GLU A 85 -6.98 19.66 -10.87
CA GLU A 85 -6.41 20.66 -11.79
C GLU A 85 -7.02 20.56 -13.19
N LYS A 86 -7.24 19.35 -13.71
CA LYS A 86 -7.93 19.15 -15.00
C LYS A 86 -9.37 19.68 -14.97
N MET A 87 -10.10 19.44 -13.88
CA MET A 87 -11.47 19.96 -13.72
C MET A 87 -11.47 21.50 -13.68
N LYS A 88 -10.58 22.11 -12.88
CA LYS A 88 -10.42 23.57 -12.82
C LYS A 88 -10.10 24.18 -14.18
N ALA A 89 -9.17 23.58 -14.93
CA ALA A 89 -8.81 24.06 -16.27
C ALA A 89 -10.00 23.99 -17.24
N LYS A 90 -10.79 22.91 -17.17
CA LYS A 90 -12.00 22.75 -17.97
C LYS A 90 -13.07 23.80 -17.62
N ASP A 91 -13.26 24.09 -16.34
CA ASP A 91 -14.24 25.09 -15.89
C ASP A 91 -13.85 26.51 -16.34
N ILE A 92 -12.55 26.86 -16.24
CA ILE A 92 -12.03 28.14 -16.72
C ILE A 92 -12.21 28.27 -18.25
N SER A 93 -11.89 27.22 -19.00
CA SER A 93 -12.08 27.18 -20.46
C SER A 93 -13.55 27.35 -20.85
N ARG A 94 -14.48 26.70 -20.13
CA ARG A 94 -15.93 26.83 -20.37
C ARG A 94 -16.44 28.25 -20.10
N LYS A 95 -15.94 28.89 -19.03
CA LYS A 95 -16.28 30.29 -18.68
C LYS A 95 -15.80 31.29 -19.74
N ASN A 96 -14.65 31.06 -20.35
CA ASN A 96 -14.14 31.97 -21.40
C ASN A 96 -14.86 31.82 -22.75
N ASN A 97 -15.47 30.67 -23.05
CA ASN A 97 -16.24 30.45 -24.29
C ASN A 97 -17.70 30.95 -24.23
N THR A 98 -18.12 31.58 -23.12
CA THR A 98 -19.48 32.10 -22.92
C THR A 98 -19.56 33.63 -22.91
N PHE A 99 -18.47 34.31 -23.30
CA PHE A 99 -18.40 35.75 -23.56
C PHE A 99 -18.09 36.02 -25.03
#